data_AF-A0A4R8SQW7-F1
#
_entry.id   AF-A0A4R8SQW7-F1
#
_cell.length_a   1.000
_cell.length_b   1.000
_cell.length_c   1.000
_cell.angle_alpha   90.00
_cell.angle_beta   90.00
_cell.angle_gamma   90.00
#
_symmetry.space_group_name_H-M   'P 1'
#
loop_
_entity.id
_entity.type
_entity.pdbx_description
1 polymer ?
#
loop_
_entity_poly.entity_id
_entity_poly.type
_entity_poly.pdbx_seq_one_letter_code
_entity_poly.pdbx_strand_id
1 'polypeptide(L)' 'MQVRCVDAAREAARLVARGDDSDARAVARRMAPRGAVLEVRRDGDYAVARVAATSRLLPAITIAAESVSAMEPQG' A
#
# COMPACT_ATOMS: atom_id res chain seq x y z
N MET A 1 0.37 9.88 10.53
CA MET A 1 0.69 8.46 10.27
C MET A 1 -0.40 7.81 9.43
N GLN A 2 -1.67 7.90 9.82
CA GLN A 2 -2.80 7.39 9.04
C GLN A 2 -2.84 7.90 7.60
N VAL A 3 -2.74 9.22 7.38
CA VAL A 3 -2.70 9.80 6.02
C VAL A 3 -1.57 9.19 5.19
N ARG A 4 -0.36 9.06 5.77
CA ARG A 4 0.78 8.41 5.10
C ARG A 4 0.55 6.93 4.77
N CYS A 5 -0.17 6.18 5.61
CA CYS A 5 -0.57 4.80 5.29
C CYS A 5 -1.56 4.78 4.13
N VAL A 6 -2.55 5.69 4.12
CA VAL A 6 -3.55 5.82 3.05
C VAL A 6 -2.88 6.17 1.72
N ASP A 7 -2.00 7.17 1.70
CA ASP A 7 -1.30 7.61 0.48
C ASP A 7 -0.42 6.49 -0.08
N ALA A 8 0.34 5.81 0.79
CA ALA A 8 1.20 4.70 0.39
C ALA A 8 0.38 3.50 -0.13
N ALA A 9 -0.74 3.15 0.51
CA ALA A 9 -1.61 2.06 0.06
C ALA A 9 -2.24 2.39 -1.30
N ARG A 10 -2.74 3.62 -1.48
CA ARG A 10 -3.34 4.06 -2.75
C ARG A 10 -2.36 3.97 -3.91
N GLU A 11 -1.14 4.48 -3.72
CA GLU A 11 -0.16 4.50 -4.79
C GLU A 11 0.38 3.10 -5.10
N ALA A 12 0.58 2.26 -4.07
CA ALA A 12 0.93 0.86 -4.27
C ALA A 12 -0.15 0.10 -5.05
N ALA A 13 -1.43 0.27 -4.71
CA ALA A 13 -2.53 -0.38 -5.43
C ALA A 13 -2.57 0.02 -6.91
N ARG A 14 -2.36 1.30 -7.20
CA ARG A 14 -2.30 1.81 -8.58
C ARG A 14 -1.14 1.22 -9.37
N LEU A 15 0.07 1.20 -8.81
CA LEU A 15 1.25 0.66 -9.51
C LEU A 15 1.11 -0.85 -9.75
N VAL A 16 0.60 -1.60 -8.77
CA VAL A 16 0.34 -3.05 -8.94
C VAL A 16 -0.72 -3.30 -10.01
N ALA A 17 -1.74 -2.44 -10.09
CA ALA A 17 -2.75 -2.51 -11.13
C ALA A 17 -2.17 -2.33 -12.55
N ARG A 18 -1.04 -1.61 -12.69
CA ARG A 18 -0.30 -1.48 -13.97
C ARG A 18 0.65 -2.64 -14.27
N GLY A 19 0.88 -3.52 -13.29
CA GLY A 19 1.91 -4.56 -13.36
C GLY A 19 3.28 -4.15 -12.82
N ASP A 20 3.40 -2.97 -12.18
CA ASP A 20 4.66 -2.40 -11.69
C ASP A 20 4.92 -2.74 -10.20
N ASP A 21 4.98 -4.04 -9.84
CA ASP A 21 5.08 -4.51 -8.45
C ASP A 21 6.39 -4.04 -7.74
N SER A 22 7.50 -3.96 -8.48
CA SER A 22 8.80 -3.50 -7.95
C SER A 22 8.75 -2.02 -7.54
N ASP A 23 8.15 -1.19 -8.39
CA ASP A 23 7.98 0.24 -8.16
C ASP A 23 6.94 0.51 -7.08
N ALA A 24 5.86 -0.27 -7.03
CA ALA A 24 4.87 -0.21 -5.95
C ALA A 24 5.54 -0.33 -4.57
N ARG A 25 6.43 -1.31 -4.39
CA ARG A 25 7.18 -1.51 -3.14
C ARG A 25 8.13 -0.36 -2.86
N ALA A 26 8.82 0.17 -3.86
CA ALA A 26 9.75 1.29 -3.69
C ALA A 26 9.03 2.59 -3.30
N VAL A 27 7.92 2.91 -3.97
CA VAL A 27 7.11 4.11 -3.71
C VAL A 27 6.43 4.02 -2.35
N ALA A 28 5.80 2.89 -2.02
CA ALA A 28 5.18 2.68 -0.72
C ALA A 28 6.18 2.86 0.43
N ARG A 29 7.41 2.33 0.31
CA ARG A 29 8.47 2.53 1.31
C ARG A 29 8.84 4.01 1.52
N ARG A 30 8.82 4.81 0.46
CA ARG A 30 9.12 6.26 0.54
C ARG A 30 8.00 7.03 1.23
N MET A 31 6.74 6.70 0.92
CA MET A 31 5.57 7.41 1.45
C MET A 31 5.18 6.96 2.86
N ALA A 32 5.24 5.66 3.13
CA ALA A 32 4.77 5.06 4.37
C ALA A 32 5.60 5.51 5.60
N PRO A 33 5.02 5.39 6.82
CA PRO A 33 5.79 5.54 8.05
C PRO A 33 6.99 4.58 8.11
N ARG A 34 8.06 4.96 8.82
CA ARG A 34 9.23 4.06 9.01
C ARG A 34 8.79 2.77 9.69
N GLY A 35 9.27 1.63 9.19
CA GLY A 35 8.93 0.31 9.72
C GLY A 35 7.55 -0.18 9.29
N ALA A 36 6.88 0.52 8.38
CA ALA A 36 5.63 0.04 7.81
C ALA A 36 5.84 -1.23 6.99
N VAL A 37 4.86 -2.12 7.07
CA VAL A 37 4.76 -3.32 6.25
C VAL A 37 3.77 -3.04 5.12
N LEU A 38 4.15 -3.42 3.90
CA LEU A 38 3.29 -3.42 2.73
C LEU A 38 2.93 -4.86 2.36
N GLU A 39 1.64 -5.12 2.28
CA GLU A 39 1.07 -6.33 1.72
C GLU A 39 0.34 -5.98 0.44
N VAL A 40 0.53 -6.78 -0.60
CA VAL A 40 -0.13 -6.62 -1.89
C VAL A 40 -0.72 -7.96 -2.28
N ARG A 41 -1.96 -7.95 -2.76
CA ARG A 41 -2.60 -9.10 -3.37
C ARG A 41 -3.37 -8.67 -4.61
N ARG A 42 -3.53 -9.60 -5.55
CA ARG A 42 -4.47 -9.48 -6.67
C ARG A 42 -5.73 -10.27 -6.30
N ASP A 43 -6.88 -9.64 -6.47
CA ASP A 43 -8.20 -10.20 -6.16
C ASP A 43 -9.11 -9.98 -7.37
N GLY A 44 -9.23 -11.00 -8.22
CA GLY A 44 -9.87 -10.88 -9.52
C GLY A 44 -9.24 -9.77 -10.37
N ASP A 45 -10.07 -8.83 -10.81
CA ASP A 45 -9.67 -7.67 -11.62
C ASP A 45 -9.19 -6.48 -10.77
N TYR A 46 -8.80 -6.71 -9.53
CA TYR A 46 -8.34 -5.66 -8.62
C TYR A 46 -6.97 -5.95 -8.01
N ALA A 47 -6.15 -4.91 -7.91
CA ALA A 47 -4.99 -4.85 -7.04
C ALA A 47 -5.39 -4.28 -5.68
N VAL A 48 -5.10 -5.01 -4.61
CA VAL A 48 -5.35 -4.60 -3.22
C VAL A 48 -4.01 -4.43 -2.52
N ALA A 49 -3.78 -3.24 -1.97
CA ALA A 49 -2.58 -2.92 -1.20
C ALA A 49 -2.93 -2.48 0.21
N ARG A 50 -2.29 -3.09 1.20
CA ARG A 50 -2.44 -2.79 2.62
C ARG A 50 -1.11 -2.31 3.19
N VAL A 51 -1.13 -1.16 3.85
CA VAL A 51 0.03 -0.60 4.56
C VAL A 51 -0.29 -0.51 6.03
N ALA A 52 0.54 -1.13 6.87
CA ALA A 52 0.40 -1.12 8.33
C ALA A 52 1.68 -0.62 9.01
N ALA A 53 1.55 0.20 10.04
CA ALA A 53 2.67 0.68 10.83
C ALA A 53 2.30 0.80 12.31
N THR A 54 3.23 0.45 13.19
CA THR A 54 3.07 0.64 14.64
C THR A 54 3.26 2.11 15.01
N SER A 55 2.36 2.64 15.84
CA SER A 55 2.46 4.01 16.33
C SER A 55 3.67 4.18 17.24
N ARG A 56 4.47 5.22 16.99
CA ARG A 56 5.61 5.56 17.87
C ARG A 56 5.17 6.18 19.20
N LEU A 57 3.99 6.80 19.24
CA LEU A 57 3.45 7.41 20.44
C LEU A 57 2.66 6.40 21.29
N LEU A 58 2.09 5.38 20.65
CA LEU A 58 1.27 4.37 21.28
C LEU A 58 1.73 2.99 20.78
N PRO A 59 2.78 2.38 21.37
CA PRO A 59 3.41 1.16 20.84
C PRO A 59 2.49 -0.06 20.69
N ALA A 60 1.37 -0.08 21.42
CA ALA A 60 0.35 -1.13 21.30
C ALA A 60 -0.65 -0.91 20.15
N ILE A 61 -0.58 0.23 19.45
CA ILE A 61 -1.53 0.61 18.41
C ILE A 61 -0.88 0.48 17.02
N THR A 62 -1.52 -0.33 16.17
CA THR A 62 -1.19 -0.44 14.75
C THR A 62 -2.14 0.41 13.94
N ILE A 63 -1.60 1.25 13.07
CA ILE A 63 -2.37 2.05 12.12
C ILE A 63 -2.22 1.39 10.75
N ALA A 64 -3.34 1.00 10.16
CA ALA A 64 -3.37 0.40 8.83
C ALA A 64 -4.30 1.17 7.89
N ALA A 65 -3.99 1.10 6.60
CA ALA A 65 -4.86 1.53 5.52
C ALA A 65 -4.83 0.49 4.41
N GLU A 66 -5.96 0.32 3.74
CA GLU A 66 -6.10 -0.54 2.58
C GLU A 66 -6.63 0.28 1.40
N SER A 67 -6.14 -0.01 0.20
CA SER A 67 -6.62 0.60 -1.03
C SER A 67 -6.74 -0.43 -2.13
N VAL A 68 -7.66 -0.17 -3.04
CA VAL A 68 -8.04 -1.06 -4.14
C VAL A 68 -7.96 -0.25 -5.44
N SER A 69 -7.39 -0.85 -6.48
CA SER A 69 -7.36 -0.30 -7.84
C SER A 69 -7.75 -1.39 -8.84
N ALA A 70 -8.58 -1.06 -9.82
CA ALA A 70 -8.84 -1.99 -10.93
C ALA A 70 -7.55 -2.21 -11.72
N MET A 71 -7.32 -3.46 -12.15
CA MET A 71 -6.20 -3.83 -13.02
C MET A 71 -6.33 -3.12 -14.37
N GLU A 72 -5.22 -2.62 -14.90
CA GLU A 72 -5.20 -2.09 -16.26
C GLU A 72 -5.34 -3.24 -17.27
N PRO A 73 -6.08 -3.04 -18.38
CA PRO A 73 -6.18 -4.05 -19.44
C PRO A 73 -4.81 -4.33 -20.05
N GLN A 74 -4.54 -5.60 -20.34
CA GLN A 74 -3.37 -6.00 -21.14
C GLN A 74 -3.74 -5.74 -22.61
N GLY A 75 -3.13 -4.72 -23.21
CA GLY A 75 -3.26 -4.41 -24.63
C GLY A 75 -2.49 -5.37 -25.53
#